data_AF-A0A974RW48-F1
#
_entry.id   AF-A0A974RW48-F1
#
_cell.length_a   1.000
_cell.length_b   1.000
_cell.length_c   1.000
_cell.angle_alpha   90.00
_cell.angle_beta   90.00
_cell.angle_gamma   90.00
#
_symmetry.space_group_name_H-M   'P 1'
#
loop_
_entity.id
_entity.type
_entity.pdbx_description
1 polymer ?
#
loop_
_entity_poly.entity_id
_entity_poly.type
_entity_poly.pdbx_seq_one_letter_code
_entity_poly.pdbx_strand_id
1 'polypeptide(L)'
;MTIQPLPPRFIPLNNASQSTSDNILYYDNHASICSIFECLTGRLAAVLGLLEALHEYNNPPPYAVQNITIASTLLLSDANSLLNVMQTLTKDK
;
A
#
# COMPACT_ATOMS: atom_id res chain seq x y z
N MET A 1 -10.04 -20.75 -23.82
CA MET A 1 -10.48 -19.61 -23.00
C MET A 1 -9.27 -19.02 -22.31
N THR A 2 -8.83 -17.84 -22.74
CA THR A 2 -7.75 -17.09 -22.10
C THR A 2 -8.33 -16.37 -20.88
N ILE A 3 -7.86 -16.73 -19.68
CA ILE A 3 -8.21 -16.02 -18.44
C ILE A 3 -7.45 -14.69 -18.47
N GLN A 4 -8.13 -13.60 -18.81
CA GLN A 4 -7.58 -12.26 -18.69
C GLN A 4 -7.52 -11.90 -17.20
N PRO A 5 -6.34 -11.57 -16.64
CA PRO A 5 -6.27 -11.09 -15.26
C PRO A 5 -7.04 -9.77 -15.17
N LEU A 6 -8.05 -9.74 -14.30
CA LEU A 6 -8.77 -8.51 -13.97
C LEU A 6 -7.75 -7.48 -13.45
N PRO A 7 -7.74 -6.24 -13.96
CA PRO A 7 -6.84 -5.23 -13.45
C PRO A 7 -7.09 -5.05 -11.94
N PRO A 8 -6.04 -4.96 -11.11
CA PRO A 8 -6.20 -4.70 -9.69
C PRO A 8 -7.02 -3.41 -9.55
N ARG A 9 -8.22 -3.54 -8.97
CA ARG A 9 -9.12 -2.41 -8.74
C ARG A 9 -8.57 -1.61 -7.57
N PHE A 10 -7.60 -0.77 -7.87
CA PHE A 10 -7.23 0.29 -6.97
C PHE A 10 -8.33 1.35 -7.06
N ILE A 11 -9.21 1.41 -6.05
CA ILE A 11 -10.23 2.46 -5.96
C ILE A 11 -9.59 3.60 -5.17
N PRO A 12 -9.16 4.70 -5.81
CA PRO A 12 -8.79 5.90 -5.08
C PRO A 12 -10.06 6.44 -4.41
N LEU A 13 -10.09 6.39 -3.09
CA LEU A 13 -11.22 6.86 -2.30
C LEU A 13 -11.22 8.39 -2.27
N ASN A 14 -12.37 8.99 -2.57
CA ASN A 14 -12.56 10.44 -2.44
C ASN A 14 -12.77 10.82 -0.96
N ASN A 15 -12.50 12.08 -0.62
CA ASN A 15 -12.62 12.64 0.73
C ASN A 15 -13.97 12.38 1.44
N ALA A 16 -15.07 12.13 0.73
CA ALA A 16 -16.37 11.90 1.35
C ALA A 16 -16.47 10.52 2.03
N SER A 17 -15.57 9.59 1.71
CA SER A 17 -15.55 8.23 2.27
C SER A 17 -14.67 8.08 3.52
N GLN A 18 -13.95 9.13 3.92
CA GLN A 18 -13.04 9.12 5.07
C GLN A 18 -13.60 9.99 6.21
N SER A 19 -14.68 9.55 6.87
CA SER A 19 -15.20 10.17 8.10
C SER A 19 -14.27 9.96 9.31
N THR A 20 -12.96 10.04 9.11
CA THR A 20 -11.92 9.90 10.11
C THR A 20 -10.88 10.99 9.84
N SER A 21 -10.36 11.63 10.89
CA SER A 21 -9.20 12.53 10.78
C SER A 21 -7.90 11.81 10.36
N ASP A 22 -7.97 10.48 10.27
CA ASP A 22 -6.85 9.61 10.00
C ASP A 22 -6.81 9.23 8.51
N ASN A 23 -5.63 9.34 7.90
CA ASN A 23 -5.37 8.86 6.55
C ASN A 23 -5.30 7.33 6.58
N ILE A 24 -6.38 6.65 6.17
CA ILE A 24 -6.46 5.18 6.17
C ILE A 24 -6.35 4.65 4.74
N LEU A 25 -5.48 3.65 4.55
CA LEU A 25 -5.43 2.85 3.32
C LEU A 25 -6.41 1.67 3.47
N TYR A 26 -7.29 1.50 2.49
CA TYR A 26 -8.30 0.44 2.48
C TYR A 26 -7.86 -0.71 1.57
N TYR A 27 -8.17 -1.93 1.99
CA TYR A 27 -8.08 -3.14 1.17
C TYR A 27 -9.35 -3.98 1.35
N ASP A 28 -9.69 -4.78 0.34
CA ASP A 28 -10.78 -5.75 0.41
C ASP A 28 -10.30 -6.99 1.17
N ASN A 29 -10.88 -7.25 2.35
CA ASN A 29 -10.52 -8.40 3.19
C ASN A 29 -11.08 -9.74 2.66
N HIS A 30 -11.98 -9.70 1.67
CA HIS A 30 -12.49 -10.88 0.96
C HIS A 30 -11.68 -11.16 -0.31
N ALA A 31 -10.66 -10.35 -0.61
CA ALA A 31 -9.80 -10.57 -1.75
C ALA A 31 -9.04 -11.92 -1.64
N SER A 32 -8.71 -12.49 -2.79
CA SER A 32 -7.91 -13.73 -2.83
C SER A 32 -6.53 -13.52 -2.20
N ILE A 33 -5.93 -14.58 -1.65
CA ILE A 33 -4.56 -14.53 -1.09
C ILE A 33 -3.56 -13.96 -2.10
N CYS A 34 -3.69 -14.33 -3.39
CA CYS A 34 -2.84 -13.79 -4.45
C CYS A 34 -3.00 -12.27 -4.60
N SER A 35 -4.24 -11.76 -4.56
CA SER A 35 -4.52 -10.32 -4.65
C SER A 35 -4.02 -9.55 -3.42
N ILE A 36 -4.11 -10.15 -2.23
CA ILE A 36 -3.55 -9.56 -1.00
C ILE A 36 -2.01 -9.52 -1.09
N PHE A 37 -1.39 -10.57 -1.60
CA PHE A 37 0.06 -10.61 -1.83
C PHE A 37 0.53 -9.59 -2.88
N GLU A 38 -0.20 -9.44 -3.99
CA GLU A 38 0.07 -8.40 -4.99
C GLU A 38 -0.06 -6.99 -4.39
N CYS A 39 -1.08 -6.75 -3.56
CA CYS A 39 -1.23 -5.48 -2.87
C CYS A 39 -0.04 -5.22 -1.93
N LEU A 40 0.30 -6.20 -1.07
CA LEU A 40 1.45 -6.14 -0.16
C LEU A 40 2.74 -5.79 -0.89
N THR A 41 3.06 -6.52 -1.96
CA THR A 41 4.29 -6.32 -2.73
C THR A 41 4.28 -4.97 -3.48
N GLY A 42 3.13 -4.54 -4.00
CA GLY A 42 2.97 -3.22 -4.60
C GLY A 42 3.21 -2.07 -3.61
N ARG A 43 2.75 -2.21 -2.36
CA ARG A 43 3.00 -1.24 -1.28
C ARG A 43 4.50 -1.13 -0.96
N LEU A 44 5.18 -2.27 -0.83
CA LEU A 44 6.63 -2.30 -0.57
C LEU A 44 7.43 -1.73 -1.74
N ALA A 45 7.06 -2.03 -2.98
CA ALA A 45 7.70 -1.46 -4.16
C ALA A 45 7.53 0.07 -4.23
N ALA A 46 6.35 0.60 -3.86
CA ALA A 46 6.14 2.04 -3.79
C ALA A 46 7.01 2.71 -2.72
N VAL A 47 7.21 2.07 -1.56
CA VAL A 47 8.15 2.56 -0.53
C VAL A 47 9.57 2.62 -1.07
N LEU A 48 10.03 1.58 -1.76
CA LEU A 48 11.36 1.57 -2.38
C LEU A 48 11.51 2.73 -3.38
N GLY A 49 10.54 2.92 -4.27
CA GLY A 49 10.57 4.02 -5.24
C GLY A 49 10.55 5.41 -4.58
N LEU A 50 9.86 5.58 -3.45
CA LEU A 50 9.89 6.83 -2.68
C LEU A 50 11.26 7.10 -2.06
N LEU A 51 11.93 6.06 -1.54
CA LEU A 51 13.27 6.16 -0.96
C LEU A 51 14.33 6.42 -2.04
N GLU A 52 14.21 5.77 -3.20
CA GLU A 52 15.05 6.04 -4.38
C GLU A 52 14.87 7.49 -4.85
N ALA A 53 13.63 7.97 -4.98
CA ALA A 53 13.35 9.35 -5.34
C ALA A 53 13.96 10.35 -4.32
N LEU A 54 13.89 10.05 -3.03
CA LEU A 54 14.53 10.87 -1.99
C LEU A 54 16.06 10.89 -2.14
N HIS A 55 16.66 9.74 -2.47
CA HIS A 55 18.10 9.62 -2.68
C HIS A 55 18.58 10.40 -3.91
N GLU A 56 17.82 10.34 -5.01
CA GLU A 56 18.10 11.09 -6.24
C GLU A 56 17.84 12.59 -6.10
N TYR A 57 16.96 12.98 -5.18
CA TYR A 57 16.62 14.38 -4.98
C TYR A 57 17.76 15.10 -4.24
N ASN A 58 18.69 15.68 -5.01
CA ASN A 58 19.86 16.36 -4.46
C ASN A 58 19.45 17.65 -3.73
N ASN A 59 19.71 17.71 -2.41
CA ASN A 59 19.25 18.76 -1.48
C ASN A 59 17.72 18.95 -1.45
N PRO A 60 16.96 17.95 -1.00
CA PRO A 60 15.51 18.05 -0.92
C PRO A 60 15.13 19.06 0.17
N PRO A 61 14.11 19.89 -0.05
CA PRO A 61 13.63 20.77 1.00
C PRO A 61 13.04 19.94 2.17
N PRO A 62 13.10 20.43 3.43
CA PRO A 62 12.69 19.64 4.60
C PRO A 62 11.26 19.07 4.51
N TYR A 63 10.34 19.81 3.90
CA TYR A 63 8.95 19.35 3.71
C TYR A 63 8.86 18.14 2.76
N ALA A 64 9.74 18.02 1.76
CA ALA A 64 9.75 16.89 0.84
C ALA A 64 10.23 15.63 1.55
N VAL A 65 11.29 15.73 2.36
CA VAL A 65 11.77 14.63 3.20
C VAL A 65 10.68 14.17 4.16
N GLN A 66 10.02 15.12 4.83
CA GLN A 66 8.93 14.84 5.75
C GLN A 66 7.76 14.11 5.04
N ASN A 67 7.31 14.62 3.90
CA ASN A 67 6.20 14.02 3.14
C ASN A 67 6.54 12.60 2.65
N ILE A 68 7.76 12.39 2.13
CA ILE A 68 8.22 11.07 1.70
C ILE A 68 8.28 10.11 2.88
N THR A 69 8.76 10.58 4.04
CA THR A 69 8.81 9.77 5.27
C THR A 69 7.41 9.38 5.74
N ILE A 70 6.46 10.32 5.76
CA ILE A 70 5.07 10.05 6.15
C ILE A 70 4.43 9.05 5.21
N ALA A 71 4.54 9.26 3.89
CA ALA A 71 3.98 8.36 2.89
C ALA A 71 4.59 6.95 2.99
N SER A 72 5.91 6.86 3.15
CA SER A 72 6.61 5.58 3.31
C SER A 72 6.16 4.85 4.57
N THR A 73 6.01 5.56 5.69
CA THR A 73 5.56 4.99 6.97
C THR A 73 4.14 4.46 6.86
N LEU A 74 3.24 5.21 6.21
CA LEU A 74 1.86 4.78 5.99
C LEU A 74 1.79 3.50 5.15
N LEU A 75 2.53 3.45 4.04
CA LEU A 75 2.58 2.28 3.15
C LEU A 75 3.22 1.06 3.84
N LEU A 76 4.26 1.25 4.66
CA LEU A 76 4.87 0.18 5.44
C LEU A 76 3.92 -0.37 6.51
N SER A 77 3.21 0.50 7.20
CA SER A 77 2.21 0.08 8.19
C SER A 77 1.08 -0.72 7.55
N ASP A 78 0.59 -0.28 6.38
CA ASP A 78 -0.44 -0.99 5.60
C ASP A 78 0.05 -2.35 5.11
N ALA A 79 1.27 -2.40 4.56
CA ALA A 79 1.93 -3.65 4.16
C ALA A 79 2.05 -4.64 5.33
N ASN A 80 2.44 -4.18 6.52
CA ASN A 80 2.53 -5.04 7.69
C ASN A 80 1.16 -5.61 8.11
N SER A 81 0.10 -4.80 8.02
CA SER A 81 -1.27 -5.27 8.25
C SER A 81 -1.70 -6.34 7.24
N LEU A 82 -1.41 -6.14 5.95
CA LEU A 82 -1.69 -7.12 4.90
C LEU A 82 -0.93 -8.44 5.11
N LEU A 83 0.31 -8.37 5.60
CA LEU A 83 1.10 -9.55 5.96
C LEU A 83 0.44 -10.35 7.10
N ASN A 84 -0.08 -9.67 8.13
CA ASN A 84 -0.80 -10.33 9.23
C ASN A 84 -2.09 -11.00 8.74
N VAL A 85 -2.80 -10.38 7.80
CA VAL A 85 -3.99 -10.97 7.15
C VAL A 85 -3.60 -12.22 6.38
N MET A 86 -2.55 -12.15 5.57
CA MET A 86 -2.05 -13.31 4.83
C MET A 86 -1.70 -14.47 5.77
N GLN A 87 -0.97 -14.19 6.86
CA GLN A 87 -0.61 -15.21 7.84
C GLN A 87 -1.84 -15.88 8.45
N THR A 88 -2.89 -15.12 8.73
CA THR A 88 -4.17 -15.64 9.24
C THR A 88 -4.82 -16.55 8.18
N LEU A 89 -4.99 -16.06 6.95
CA LEU A 89 -5.60 -16.82 5.85
C LEU A 89 -4.83 -18.10 5.47
N THR A 90 -3.53 -18.15 5.71
CA THR A 90 -2.71 -19.36 5.50
C THR A 90 -2.75 -20.35 6.65
N LYS A 91 -3.06 -19.91 7.88
CA LYS A 91 -3.17 -20.80 9.05
C LYS A 91 -4.50 -21.55 9.09
N ASP A 92 -5.54 -20.98 8.47
CA ASP A 92 -6.89 -21.58 8.40
C ASP A 92 -7.07 -22.56 7.23
N LYS A 93 -5.97 -22.96 6.56
CA LYS A 93 -5.93 -23.97 5.49
C LYS A 93 -5.16 -25.21 5.92
#